data_AF-A0A841BID6-F1
#
_entry.id   AF-A0A841BID6-F1
#
_cell.length_a   1.000
_cell.length_b   1.000
_cell.length_c   1.000
_cell.angle_alpha   90.00
_cell.angle_beta   90.00
_cell.angle_gamma   90.00
#
_symmetry.space_group_name_H-M   'P 1'
#
loop_
_entity.id
_entity.type
_entity.pdbx_description
1 polymer ?
#
loop_
_entity_poly.entity_id
_entity_poly.type
_entity_poly.pdbx_seq_one_letter_code
_entity_poly.pdbx_strand_id
1 'polypeptide(L)'
;MLAAGVDDVPPAVGGDVLLQPGHHRPGVHLRDDHDTRLRAGLASAMLMGIIVARCVVRVPTIADEDLDSIVVATADALQALLVPAGTGSPA
;
A
#
# COMPACT_ATOMS: atom_id res chain seq x y z
N MET A 1 -42.26 -5.70 -35.34
CA MET A 1 -41.27 -4.62 -35.52
C MET A 1 -40.81 -4.19 -34.12
N LEU A 2 -39.49 -4.30 -33.85
CA LEU A 2 -38.61 -3.96 -32.70
C LEU A 2 -39.23 -3.39 -31.38
N ALA A 3 -38.95 -3.94 -30.18
CA ALA A 3 -37.73 -3.83 -29.32
C ALA A 3 -37.41 -2.37 -28.88
N ALA A 4 -37.65 -1.97 -27.62
CA ALA A 4 -36.69 -1.85 -26.50
C ALA A 4 -35.42 -1.06 -26.90
N GLY A 5 -34.94 0.00 -26.25
CA GLY A 5 -35.03 0.52 -24.89
C GLY A 5 -33.65 1.11 -24.56
N VAL A 6 -33.59 2.14 -23.70
CA VAL A 6 -32.38 2.74 -23.10
C VAL A 6 -31.52 3.65 -24.01
N ASP A 7 -31.68 4.97 -23.84
CA ASP A 7 -30.59 5.97 -23.90
C ASP A 7 -31.14 7.31 -23.39
N ASP A 8 -31.16 7.50 -22.07
CA ASP A 8 -31.29 8.83 -21.46
C ASP A 8 -30.40 8.87 -20.21
N VAL A 9 -29.16 9.29 -20.42
CA VAL A 9 -28.27 9.74 -19.35
C VAL A 9 -27.82 11.15 -19.73
N PRO A 10 -28.23 12.19 -18.99
CA PRO A 10 -27.74 13.53 -19.23
C PRO A 10 -26.24 13.64 -18.86
N PRO A 11 -25.43 14.39 -19.62
CA PRO A 11 -24.03 14.61 -19.26
C PRO A 11 -23.96 15.39 -17.95
N ALA A 12 -23.29 14.80 -16.96
CA ALA A 12 -22.94 15.44 -15.72
C ALA A 12 -22.12 16.71 -16.00
N VAL A 13 -22.77 17.84 -15.70
CA VAL A 13 -22.24 19.17 -15.36
C VAL A 13 -20.72 19.28 -15.45
N GLY A 14 -20.26 19.98 -16.49
CA GLY A 14 -18.94 20.59 -16.54
C GLY A 14 -18.82 21.60 -15.40
N GLY A 15 -18.10 21.20 -14.36
CA GLY A 15 -17.60 22.09 -13.33
C GLY A 15 -16.19 22.50 -13.71
N ASP A 16 -16.07 23.65 -14.36
CA ASP A 16 -14.80 24.28 -14.71
C ASP A 16 -14.09 24.78 -13.44
N VAL A 17 -13.43 23.87 -12.72
CA VAL A 17 -12.44 24.26 -11.70
C VAL A 17 -11.15 24.59 -12.44
N LEU A 18 -11.09 25.82 -12.92
CA LEU A 18 -9.88 26.49 -13.34
C LEU A 18 -9.05 26.79 -12.09
N LEU A 19 -8.14 25.88 -11.70
CA LEU A 19 -7.12 26.16 -10.69
C LEU A 19 -5.73 25.63 -11.14
N GLN A 20 -4.97 26.57 -11.72
CA GLN A 20 -3.51 26.65 -11.92
C GLN A 20 -2.76 25.61 -12.80
N PRO A 21 -1.96 26.08 -13.78
CA PRO A 21 -0.96 25.26 -14.45
C PRO A 21 0.31 25.21 -13.59
N GLY A 22 0.30 24.36 -12.57
CA GLY A 22 1.53 23.87 -11.95
C GLY A 22 2.09 22.73 -12.79
N HIS A 23 3.37 22.79 -13.16
CA HIS A 23 4.07 21.77 -13.95
C HIS A 23 3.89 20.35 -13.37
N HIS A 24 2.87 19.63 -13.83
CA HIS A 24 2.61 18.24 -13.49
C HIS A 24 3.65 17.39 -14.23
N ARG A 25 4.71 16.92 -13.53
CA ARG A 25 5.51 15.79 -13.99
C ARG A 25 4.70 14.52 -13.71
N PRO A 26 3.97 13.95 -14.69
CA PRO A 26 2.95 12.94 -14.43
C PRO A 26 3.55 11.58 -14.08
N GLY A 27 4.86 11.39 -14.27
CA GLY A 27 5.52 10.08 -14.10
C GLY A 27 6.05 9.76 -12.70
N VAL A 28 6.11 10.73 -11.78
CA VAL A 28 6.74 10.52 -10.45
C VAL A 28 5.71 9.99 -9.44
N HIS A 29 4.55 10.64 -9.34
CA HIS A 29 3.49 10.25 -8.39
C HIS A 29 2.93 8.83 -8.61
N LEU A 30 2.71 8.43 -9.87
CA LEU A 30 2.21 7.07 -10.19
C LEU A 30 3.20 5.96 -9.80
N ARG A 31 4.51 6.25 -9.90
CA ARG A 31 5.56 5.30 -9.53
C ARG A 31 5.73 5.20 -8.02
N ASP A 32 5.64 6.33 -7.32
CA ASP A 32 5.66 6.38 -5.85
C ASP A 32 4.45 5.65 -5.26
N ASP A 33 3.26 5.79 -5.87
CA ASP A 33 2.05 5.08 -5.45
C ASP A 33 2.18 3.55 -5.64
N HIS A 34 2.74 3.11 -6.77
CA HIS A 34 2.94 1.69 -7.04
C HIS A 34 3.95 1.06 -6.06
N ASP A 35 5.07 1.73 -5.85
CA ASP A 35 6.12 1.28 -4.92
C ASP A 35 5.62 1.27 -3.47
N THR A 36 4.87 2.29 -3.04
CA THR A 36 4.23 2.33 -1.73
C THR A 36 3.28 1.14 -1.53
N ARG A 37 2.44 0.84 -2.53
CA ARG A 37 1.53 -0.32 -2.48
C ARG A 37 2.28 -1.64 -2.45
N LEU A 38 3.37 -1.77 -3.21
CA LEU A 38 4.20 -2.97 -3.21
C LEU A 38 4.83 -3.21 -1.83
N ARG A 39 5.44 -2.19 -1.23
CA ARG A 39 6.04 -2.29 0.11
C ARG A 39 5.01 -2.63 1.19
N ALA A 40 3.82 -2.03 1.12
CA ALA A 40 2.71 -2.37 2.02
C ALA A 40 2.24 -3.83 1.85
N GLY A 41 2.18 -4.31 0.61
CA GLY A 41 1.88 -5.71 0.30
C GLY A 41 2.94 -6.68 0.85
N LEU A 42 4.22 -6.35 0.71
CA LEU A 42 5.33 -7.13 1.25
C LEU A 42 5.31 -7.17 2.78
N ALA A 43 5.07 -6.04 3.44
CA ALA A 43 4.91 -5.98 4.89
C ALA A 43 3.74 -6.85 5.37
N SER A 44 2.61 -6.79 4.66
CA SER A 44 1.44 -7.64 4.95
C SER A 44 1.75 -9.13 4.78
N ALA A 45 2.49 -9.50 3.74
CA ALA A 45 2.90 -10.88 3.50
C ALA A 45 3.88 -11.39 4.58
N MET A 46 4.82 -10.57 5.04
CA MET A 46 5.70 -10.90 6.16
C MET A 46 4.91 -11.19 7.43
N LEU A 47 3.97 -10.30 7.79
CA LEU A 47 3.11 -10.48 8.95
C LEU A 47 2.26 -11.74 8.83
N MET A 48 1.67 -11.99 7.66
CA MET A 48 0.90 -13.21 7.42
C MET A 48 1.77 -14.47 7.57
N GLY A 49 3.02 -14.44 7.08
CA GLY A 49 3.97 -15.54 7.26
C GLY A 49 4.24 -15.83 8.74
N ILE A 50 4.42 -14.79 9.57
CA ILE A 50 4.60 -14.92 11.02
C ILE A 50 3.36 -15.52 11.68
N ILE A 51 2.16 -15.03 11.33
CA ILE A 51 0.89 -15.53 11.85
C ILE A 51 0.71 -17.01 11.49
N VAL A 52 0.99 -17.38 10.24
CA VAL A 52 0.88 -18.78 9.78
C VAL A 52 1.90 -19.66 10.50
N ALA A 53 3.15 -19.23 10.62
CA ALA A 53 4.19 -19.99 11.33
C ALA A 53 3.85 -20.19 12.82
N ARG A 54 3.30 -19.18 13.48
CA ARG A 54 2.92 -19.21 14.91
C ARG A 54 1.63 -20.02 15.15
N CYS A 55 0.56 -19.71 14.43
CA CYS A 55 -0.80 -20.15 14.75
C CYS A 55 -1.25 -21.39 13.97
N VAL A 56 -0.78 -21.55 12.73
CA VAL A 56 -1.26 -22.62 11.84
C VAL A 56 -0.27 -23.78 11.81
N VAL A 57 0.99 -23.50 11.47
CA VAL A 57 2.05 -24.52 11.35
C VAL A 57 2.66 -24.86 12.70
N ARG A 58 2.65 -23.91 13.64
CA ARG A 58 3.24 -24.05 14.99
C ARG A 58 4.73 -24.39 14.98
N VAL A 59 5.53 -23.62 14.25
CA VAL A 59 6.99 -23.72 14.29
C VAL A 59 7.45 -23.49 15.73
N PRO A 60 8.11 -24.45 16.41
CA PRO A 60 8.32 -24.38 17.87
C PRO A 60 9.00 -23.10 18.34
N THR A 61 10.03 -22.64 17.62
CA THR A 61 10.79 -21.42 17.94
C THR A 61 9.99 -20.12 17.78
N ILE A 62 8.86 -20.14 17.06
CA ILE A 62 7.99 -18.98 16.87
C ILE A 62 6.69 -19.13 17.66
N ALA A 63 6.19 -20.35 17.83
CA ALA A 63 4.96 -20.64 18.55
C ALA A 63 5.09 -20.38 20.05
N ASP A 64 6.24 -20.72 20.63
CA ASP A 64 6.48 -20.63 22.07
C ASP A 64 7.13 -19.30 22.48
N GLU A 65 7.59 -18.50 21.51
CA GLU A 65 8.22 -17.19 21.76
C GLU A 65 7.18 -16.16 22.23
N ASP A 66 7.62 -15.17 23.02
CA ASP A 66 6.75 -14.10 23.44
C ASP A 66 6.39 -13.16 22.28
N LEU A 67 5.18 -12.61 22.30
CA LEU A 67 4.72 -11.74 21.22
C LEU A 67 5.54 -10.44 21.16
N ASP A 68 5.95 -9.87 22.28
CA ASP A 68 6.77 -8.66 22.30
C ASP A 68 8.16 -8.94 21.72
N SER A 69 8.75 -10.09 22.01
CA SER A 69 10.00 -10.54 21.39
C SER A 69 9.88 -10.63 19.87
N ILE A 70 8.78 -11.20 19.36
CA ILE A 70 8.51 -11.29 17.91
C ILE A 70 8.35 -9.89 17.31
N VAL A 71 7.64 -8.99 17.97
CA VAL A 71 7.48 -7.59 17.53
C VAL A 71 8.83 -6.89 17.46
N VAL A 72 9.65 -7.01 18.51
CA VAL A 72 11.00 -6.43 18.54
C VAL A 72 11.88 -6.98 17.42
N ALA A 73 11.84 -8.29 17.19
CA ALA A 73 12.62 -8.94 16.14
C ALA A 73 12.17 -8.54 14.71
N THR A 74 10.90 -8.21 14.53
CA THR A 74 10.32 -7.89 13.21
C THR A 74 10.26 -6.40 12.92
N ALA A 75 10.39 -5.56 13.95
CA ALA A 75 10.30 -4.11 13.85
C ALA A 75 11.31 -3.53 12.84
N ASP A 76 12.58 -3.91 12.93
CA ASP A 76 13.64 -3.38 12.05
C ASP A 76 13.38 -3.75 10.58
N ALA A 77 12.99 -4.99 10.32
CA ALA A 77 12.67 -5.45 8.98
C ALA A 77 11.45 -4.73 8.37
N LEU A 78 10.40 -4.51 9.17
CA LEU A 78 9.23 -3.75 8.73
C LEU A 78 9.56 -2.27 8.50
N GLN A 79 10.38 -1.66 9.36
CA GLN A 79 10.81 -0.28 9.20
C GLN A 79 11.66 -0.10 7.94
N ALA A 80 12.59 -1.01 7.67
CA ALA A 80 13.39 -1.00 6.44
C ALA A 80 12.53 -1.10 5.17
N LEU A 81 11.38 -1.76 5.23
CA LEU A 81 10.44 -1.87 4.11
C LEU A 81 9.49 -0.67 4.00
N LEU A 82 8.99 -0.17 5.11
CA LEU A 82 7.90 0.83 5.11
C LEU A 82 8.41 2.27 5.10
N VAL A 83 9.60 2.53 5.65
CA VAL A 83 10.19 3.86 5.67
C VAL A 83 10.91 4.10 4.34
N PRO A 84 10.47 5.07 3.52
CA PRO A 84 11.18 5.42 2.29
C PRO A 84 12.62 5.85 2.62
N ALA A 85 13.59 5.32 1.88
CA ALA A 85 14.98 5.74 1.97
C ALA A 85 15.15 7.16 1.35
N GLY A 86 14.76 8.20 2.07
CA GLY A 86 14.96 9.61 1.72
C GLY A 86 14.07 10.49 2.59
N THR A 87 14.55 11.46 3.37
CA THR A 87 15.50 12.54 3.01
C THR A 87 16.33 12.99 4.23
N GLY A 88 17.43 12.31 4.53
CA GLY A 88 18.47 12.85 5.41
C GLY A 88 19.57 13.53 4.61
N SER A 89 19.37 14.78 4.19
CA SER A 89 20.50 15.65 3.83
C SER A 89 20.93 16.41 5.09
N PRO A 90 22.11 16.18 5.68
CA PRO A 90 22.68 17.16 6.60
C PRO A 90 23.07 18.40 5.78
N ALA A 91 22.34 19.49 5.98
CA ALA A 91 22.73 20.83 5.56
C ALA A 91 23.04 21.66 6.81
#